data_AF-A0A959GLQ9-F1
#
_entry.id   AF-A0A959GLQ9-F1
#
_cell.length_a   1.000
_cell.length_b   1.000
_cell.length_c   1.000
_cell.angle_alpha   90.00
_cell.angle_beta   90.00
_cell.angle_gamma   90.00
#
_symmetry.space_group_name_H-M   'P 1'
#
loop_
_entity.id
_entity.type
_entity.pdbx_description
1 polymer ?
#
loop_
_entity_poly.entity_id
_entity_poly.type
_entity_poly.pdbx_seq_one_letter_code
_entity_poly.pdbx_strand_id
1 'polypeptide(L)'
;MKNHLSIYAWLVAAAFLLAVNLFYYPKWKLPGAEAAISWDVSGYYFYLPAIFIYKDLKKVGFREDVHQKYQPAGSPYQAFQHESGNYVMKYSAGMAVQYLPFFLVAHALAAPLGYPADGFSRPYQVAISLGSVLVAILGLWFMRWVLLQYFKDRVVAVTLLILVFATNYLDYSAINGAMTHNYLFTLYALLIWATIKFYERPTYFKALAIGLLISLA
;
A
#
# COMPACT_ATOMS: atom_id res chain seq x y z
N MET A 1 -17.17 -33.42 -4.71
CA MET A 1 -16.43 -32.46 -5.56
C MET A 1 -15.90 -31.37 -4.65
N LYS A 2 -14.58 -31.12 -4.62
CA LYS A 2 -14.04 -29.96 -3.90
C LYS A 2 -14.55 -28.73 -4.63
N ASN A 3 -15.45 -27.98 -3.99
CA ASN A 3 -16.02 -26.78 -4.60
C ASN A 3 -14.90 -25.73 -4.70
N HIS A 4 -14.79 -25.07 -5.85
CA HIS A 4 -13.74 -24.09 -6.15
C HIS A 4 -14.31 -22.66 -6.19
N LEU A 5 -15.50 -22.40 -5.64
CA LEU A 5 -16.16 -21.09 -5.75
C LEU A 5 -15.32 -19.97 -5.15
N SER A 6 -14.59 -20.23 -4.06
CA SER A 6 -13.78 -19.18 -3.44
C SER A 6 -12.60 -18.73 -4.30
N ILE A 7 -12.07 -19.59 -5.20
CA ILE A 7 -11.01 -19.17 -6.12
C ILE A 7 -11.56 -18.23 -7.19
N TYR A 8 -12.75 -18.54 -7.71
CA TYR A 8 -13.41 -17.71 -8.70
C TYR A 8 -13.86 -16.39 -8.09
N ALA A 9 -14.38 -16.40 -6.86
CA ALA A 9 -14.69 -15.18 -6.12
C ALA A 9 -13.46 -14.29 -5.92
N TRP A 10 -12.31 -14.88 -5.57
CA TRP A 10 -11.06 -14.14 -5.44
C TRP A 10 -10.59 -13.57 -6.79
N LEU A 11 -10.66 -14.35 -7.88
CA LEU A 11 -10.31 -13.86 -9.23
C LEU A 11 -11.22 -12.72 -9.69
N VAL A 12 -12.53 -12.84 -9.46
CA VAL A 12 -13.52 -11.80 -9.77
C VAL A 12 -13.24 -10.53 -8.96
N ALA A 13 -12.99 -10.67 -7.66
CA ALA A 13 -12.60 -9.56 -6.80
C ALA A 13 -11.30 -8.89 -7.29
N ALA A 14 -10.26 -9.67 -7.58
CA ALA A 14 -8.98 -9.15 -8.05
C ALA A 14 -9.12 -8.40 -9.38
N ALA A 15 -9.82 -8.99 -10.36
CA ALA A 15 -10.08 -8.36 -11.65
C ALA A 15 -10.90 -7.07 -11.49
N PHE A 16 -11.90 -7.07 -10.59
CA PHE A 16 -12.71 -5.90 -10.32
C PHE A 16 -11.90 -4.77 -9.67
N LEU A 17 -11.09 -5.06 -8.64
CA LEU A 17 -10.22 -4.06 -8.00
C LEU A 17 -9.25 -3.42 -9.01
N LEU A 18 -8.66 -4.25 -9.88
CA LEU A 18 -7.82 -3.75 -10.97
C LEU A 18 -8.61 -2.88 -11.94
N ALA A 19 -9.82 -3.30 -12.34
CA ALA A 19 -10.65 -2.54 -13.25
C ALA A 19 -11.05 -1.18 -12.66
N VAL A 20 -11.42 -1.13 -11.37
CA VAL A 20 -11.75 0.13 -10.68
C VAL A 20 -10.52 1.04 -10.63
N ASN A 21 -9.34 0.53 -10.26
CA ASN A 21 -8.11 1.33 -10.19
C ASN A 21 -7.64 1.84 -11.56
N LEU A 22 -7.85 1.07 -12.63
CA LEU A 22 -7.39 1.42 -13.99
C LEU A 22 -8.37 2.29 -14.76
N PHE A 23 -9.67 2.06 -14.60
CA PHE A 23 -10.69 2.60 -15.50
C PHE A 23 -11.74 3.47 -14.81
N TYR A 24 -12.07 3.23 -13.53
CA TYR A 24 -13.11 4.02 -12.84
C TYR A 24 -12.54 5.32 -12.26
N TYR A 25 -11.55 5.22 -11.36
CA TYR A 25 -10.94 6.40 -10.73
C TYR A 25 -9.43 6.24 -10.61
N PRO A 26 -8.69 6.34 -11.74
CA PRO A 26 -7.25 6.15 -11.74
C PRO A 26 -6.53 7.34 -11.08
N LYS A 27 -6.41 7.35 -9.74
CA LYS A 27 -5.73 8.42 -8.98
C LYS A 27 -4.29 8.67 -9.42
N TRP A 28 -3.59 7.62 -9.88
CA TRP A 28 -2.27 7.75 -10.48
C TRP A 28 -2.27 8.65 -11.73
N LYS A 29 -3.45 8.89 -12.33
CA LYS A 29 -3.65 9.82 -13.43
C LYS A 29 -3.85 11.28 -13.01
N LEU A 30 -4.40 11.50 -11.84
CA LEU A 30 -4.89 12.80 -11.39
C LEU A 30 -3.76 13.64 -10.76
N PRO A 31 -3.84 14.98 -10.86
CA PRO A 31 -2.88 15.88 -10.24
C PRO A 31 -3.26 16.26 -8.80
N GLY A 32 -2.32 16.88 -8.09
CA GLY A 32 -2.58 17.56 -6.82
C GLY A 32 -3.08 16.64 -5.71
N ALA A 33 -4.07 17.14 -4.96
CA ALA A 33 -4.74 16.46 -3.86
C ALA A 33 -5.48 15.16 -4.25
N GLU A 34 -5.71 14.94 -5.56
CA GLU A 34 -6.34 13.72 -6.08
C GLU A 34 -5.34 12.69 -6.59
N ALA A 35 -4.04 13.00 -6.58
CA ALA A 35 -3.00 12.06 -6.99
C ALA A 35 -2.91 10.85 -6.04
N ALA A 36 -2.28 9.76 -6.49
CA ALA A 36 -2.06 8.58 -5.64
C ALA A 36 -1.15 8.88 -4.44
N ILE A 37 -0.10 9.67 -4.64
CA ILE A 37 0.82 10.16 -3.61
C ILE A 37 0.39 11.57 -3.19
N SER A 38 -0.74 11.66 -2.51
CA SER A 38 -1.33 12.91 -1.98
C SER A 38 -1.68 12.76 -0.50
N TRP A 39 -2.01 13.88 0.15
CA TRP A 39 -2.41 13.93 1.55
C TRP A 39 -1.49 13.10 2.46
N ASP A 40 -2.07 12.26 3.32
CA ASP A 40 -1.34 11.42 4.26
C ASP A 40 -0.38 10.46 3.56
N VAL A 41 -0.75 9.95 2.37
CA VAL A 41 0.11 9.09 1.56
C VAL A 41 1.42 9.79 1.23
N SER A 42 1.36 11.07 0.87
CA SER A 42 2.57 11.85 0.59
C SER A 42 3.49 11.97 1.81
N GLY A 43 2.93 12.01 3.02
CA GLY A 43 3.70 12.05 4.27
C GLY A 43 4.30 10.69 4.64
N TYR A 44 3.54 9.61 4.54
CA TYR A 44 4.03 8.24 4.71
C TYR A 44 5.19 7.92 3.78
N TYR A 45 5.05 8.35 2.52
CA TYR A 45 5.96 8.09 1.42
C TYR A 45 7.24 8.94 1.49
N PHE A 46 7.18 10.11 2.15
CA PHE A 46 8.20 11.16 2.08
C PHE A 46 9.63 10.72 2.45
N TYR A 47 9.74 9.70 3.31
CA TYR A 47 11.02 9.07 3.66
C TYR A 47 11.80 8.54 2.44
N LEU A 48 11.10 7.96 1.46
CA LEU A 48 11.72 7.33 0.30
C LEU A 48 12.50 8.33 -0.57
N PRO A 49 11.90 9.41 -1.09
CA PRO A 49 12.66 10.40 -1.84
C PRO A 49 13.72 11.09 -0.96
N ALA A 50 13.44 11.36 0.32
CA ALA A 50 14.41 11.97 1.23
C ALA A 50 15.69 11.13 1.39
N ILE A 51 15.57 9.80 1.46
CA ILE A 51 16.70 8.87 1.63
C ILE A 51 17.41 8.61 0.31
N PHE A 52 16.65 8.21 -0.73
CA PHE A 52 17.23 7.61 -1.93
C PHE A 52 17.57 8.63 -3.02
N ILE A 53 16.88 9.77 -3.05
CA ILE A 53 17.02 10.77 -4.13
C ILE A 53 17.74 12.00 -3.60
N TYR A 54 17.13 12.67 -2.62
CA TYR A 54 17.60 13.97 -2.14
C TYR A 54 18.70 13.87 -1.08
N LYS A 55 18.83 12.70 -0.43
CA LYS A 55 19.79 12.43 0.65
C LYS A 55 19.73 13.45 1.79
N ASP A 56 18.53 13.92 2.10
CA ASP A 56 18.25 14.95 3.09
C ASP A 56 17.00 14.61 3.92
N LEU A 57 17.21 13.78 4.95
CA LEU A 57 16.18 13.46 5.94
C LEU A 57 16.03 14.54 7.03
N LYS A 58 17.03 15.41 7.20
CA LYS A 58 17.16 16.27 8.38
C LYS A 58 16.59 17.67 8.13
N LYS A 59 16.85 18.23 6.95
CA LYS A 59 16.40 19.57 6.56
C LYS A 59 15.23 19.53 5.59
N VAL A 60 15.08 18.43 4.83
CA VAL A 60 14.03 18.23 3.83
C VAL A 60 13.88 19.42 2.88
N GLY A 61 15.00 20.00 2.44
CA GLY A 61 15.01 21.25 1.65
C GLY A 61 14.21 21.17 0.34
N PHE A 62 14.08 19.96 -0.23
CA PHE A 62 13.31 19.68 -1.44
C PHE A 62 11.78 19.76 -1.26
N ARG A 63 11.28 19.86 -0.02
CA ARG A 63 9.85 19.79 0.31
C ARG A 63 9.03 20.87 -0.39
N GLU A 64 9.53 22.11 -0.41
CA GLU A 64 8.82 23.23 -1.02
C GLU A 64 8.73 23.08 -2.54
N ASP A 65 9.82 22.66 -3.20
CA ASP A 65 9.85 22.42 -4.64
C ASP A 65 8.86 21.32 -5.04
N VAL A 66 8.84 20.21 -4.27
CA VAL A 66 7.86 19.13 -4.46
C VAL A 66 6.44 19.64 -4.26
N HIS A 67 6.20 20.44 -3.22
CA HIS A 67 4.87 20.98 -2.94
C HIS A 67 4.39 21.91 -4.05
N GLN A 68 5.24 22.82 -4.54
CA GLN A 68 4.90 23.74 -5.64
C GLN A 68 4.62 22.99 -6.94
N LYS A 69 5.44 21.97 -7.25
CA LYS A 69 5.35 21.22 -8.51
C LYS A 69 4.18 20.23 -8.54
N TYR A 70 3.93 19.52 -7.45
CA TYR A 70 2.98 18.40 -7.42
C TYR A 70 1.72 18.66 -6.61
N GLN A 71 1.73 19.68 -5.74
CA GLN A 71 0.61 20.08 -4.88
C GLN A 71 -0.07 18.89 -4.19
N PRO A 72 0.70 17.98 -3.55
CA PRO A 72 0.16 16.73 -3.03
C PRO A 72 -0.85 16.95 -1.89
N ALA A 73 -0.88 18.13 -1.28
CA ALA A 73 -1.85 18.51 -0.28
C ALA A 73 -2.02 20.04 -0.24
N GLY A 74 -2.90 20.56 0.62
CA GLY A 74 -3.13 22.01 0.78
C GLY A 74 -1.97 22.79 1.40
N SER A 75 -0.98 22.11 2.00
CA SER A 75 0.24 22.71 2.55
C SER A 75 1.37 21.67 2.63
N PRO A 76 2.65 22.06 2.75
CA PRO A 76 3.79 21.14 2.85
C PRO A 76 3.93 20.52 4.26
N TYR A 77 2.87 19.87 4.75
CA TYR A 77 2.78 19.35 6.12
C TYR A 77 3.50 18.02 6.38
N GLN A 78 4.23 17.48 5.40
CA GLN A 78 4.89 16.16 5.52
C GLN A 78 5.93 16.12 6.65
N ALA A 79 6.47 17.28 7.03
CA ALA A 79 7.39 17.43 8.15
C ALA A 79 7.17 18.77 8.88
N PHE A 80 7.58 18.85 10.14
CA PHE A 80 7.49 20.07 10.96
C PHE A 80 8.84 20.42 11.55
N GLN A 81 9.10 21.71 11.70
CA GLN A 81 10.35 22.18 12.30
C GLN A 81 10.36 21.89 13.81
N HIS A 82 11.48 21.37 14.29
CA HIS A 82 11.77 21.11 15.69
C HIS A 82 12.71 22.18 16.25
N GLU A 83 12.75 22.33 17.58
CA GLU A 83 13.57 23.33 18.30
C GLU A 83 15.07 23.25 17.95
N SER A 84 15.56 22.07 17.56
CA SER A 84 16.94 21.86 17.08
C SER A 84 17.23 22.47 15.70
N GLY A 85 16.26 23.15 15.09
CA GLY A 85 16.35 23.72 13.74
C GLY A 85 16.27 22.69 12.61
N ASN A 86 15.96 21.43 12.92
CA ASN A 86 15.76 20.35 11.95
C ASN A 86 14.28 20.04 11.79
N TYR A 87 13.94 19.21 10.81
CA TYR A 87 12.58 18.77 10.58
C TYR A 87 12.34 17.37 11.13
N VAL A 88 11.13 17.15 11.64
CA VAL A 88 10.61 15.84 12.05
C VAL A 88 9.46 15.49 11.11
N MET A 89 9.55 14.32 10.49
CA MET A 89 8.47 13.80 9.63
C MET A 89 7.21 13.58 10.47
N LYS A 90 6.06 13.96 9.92
CA LYS A 90 4.77 13.88 10.63
C LYS A 90 4.35 12.44 10.95
N TYR A 91 4.66 11.51 10.06
CA TYR A 91 4.24 10.11 10.15
C TYR A 91 5.42 9.20 10.37
N SER A 92 5.20 7.99 10.88
CA SER A 92 6.23 6.96 11.00
C SER A 92 6.60 6.34 9.63
N ALA A 93 7.78 5.71 9.57
CA ALA A 93 8.33 5.16 8.32
C ALA A 93 7.76 3.80 7.89
N GLY A 94 6.84 3.19 8.65
CA GLY A 94 6.38 1.81 8.41
C GLY A 94 5.79 1.61 7.00
N MET A 95 4.97 2.57 6.54
CA MET A 95 4.43 2.57 5.18
C MET A 95 5.51 2.80 4.11
N ALA A 96 6.52 3.63 4.38
CA ALA A 96 7.63 3.83 3.45
C ALA A 96 8.35 2.52 3.14
N VAL A 97 8.55 1.66 4.16
CA VAL A 97 9.15 0.33 3.98
C VAL A 97 8.29 -0.55 3.06
N GLN A 98 6.96 -0.50 3.21
CA GLN A 98 6.03 -1.26 2.36
C GLN A 98 5.97 -0.73 0.92
N TYR A 99 6.18 0.57 0.73
CA TYR A 99 6.28 1.21 -0.59
C TYR A 99 7.60 0.99 -1.30
N LEU A 100 8.67 0.70 -0.56
CA LEU A 100 10.03 0.60 -1.07
C LEU A 100 10.17 -0.25 -2.36
N PRO A 101 9.64 -1.49 -2.47
CA PRO A 101 9.79 -2.25 -3.70
C PRO A 101 9.19 -1.55 -4.92
N PHE A 102 8.00 -0.95 -4.77
CA PHE A 102 7.32 -0.24 -5.85
C PHE A 102 8.02 1.08 -6.20
N PHE A 103 8.52 1.77 -5.18
CA PHE A 103 9.34 2.96 -5.34
C PHE A 103 10.61 2.69 -6.15
N LEU A 104 11.33 1.62 -5.84
CA LEU A 104 12.56 1.26 -6.56
C LEU A 104 12.29 0.93 -8.02
N VAL A 105 11.19 0.21 -8.30
CA VAL A 105 10.74 -0.05 -9.69
C VAL A 105 10.44 1.27 -10.41
N ALA A 106 9.68 2.18 -9.78
CA ALA A 106 9.41 3.48 -10.37
C ALA A 106 10.68 4.31 -10.61
N HIS A 107 11.61 4.30 -9.65
CA HIS A 107 12.85 5.05 -9.74
C HIS A 107 13.73 4.55 -10.89
N ALA A 108 13.86 3.22 -11.03
CA ALA A 108 14.59 2.60 -12.13
C ALA A 108 13.96 2.90 -13.50
N LEU A 109 12.64 3.03 -13.58
CA LEU A 109 11.92 3.29 -14.83
C LEU A 109 11.75 4.77 -15.17
N ALA A 110 11.90 5.68 -14.21
CA ALA A 110 11.58 7.09 -14.41
C ALA A 110 12.39 7.73 -15.54
N ALA A 111 13.73 7.69 -15.45
CA ALA A 111 14.59 8.29 -16.46
C ALA A 111 14.51 7.58 -17.84
N PRO A 112 14.51 6.23 -17.93
CA PRO A 112 14.32 5.54 -19.21
C PRO A 112 13.01 5.87 -19.93
N LEU A 113 11.94 6.17 -19.18
CA LEU A 113 10.65 6.57 -19.73
C LEU A 113 10.53 8.09 -19.98
N GLY A 114 11.61 8.86 -19.78
CA GLY A 114 11.63 10.31 -19.99
C GLY A 114 10.97 11.13 -18.88
N TYR A 115 10.74 10.55 -17.70
CA TYR A 115 10.17 11.25 -16.54
C TYR A 115 11.25 11.69 -15.55
N PRO A 116 11.04 12.80 -14.81
CA PRO A 116 11.92 13.20 -13.73
C PRO A 116 12.06 12.10 -12.67
N ALA A 117 13.28 11.73 -12.30
CA ALA A 117 13.55 10.78 -11.21
C ALA A 117 13.50 11.46 -9.83
N ASP A 118 12.41 12.17 -9.53
CA ASP A 118 12.26 13.04 -8.36
C ASP A 118 11.39 12.46 -7.23
N GLY A 119 10.91 11.23 -7.39
CA GLY A 119 10.08 10.55 -6.41
C GLY A 119 8.59 10.87 -6.51
N PHE A 120 8.15 11.79 -7.35
CA PHE A 120 6.73 12.19 -7.41
C PHE A 120 6.15 12.18 -8.83
N SER A 121 7.01 12.13 -9.84
CA SER A 121 6.60 12.01 -11.24
C SER A 121 5.76 10.76 -11.51
N ARG A 122 5.18 10.71 -12.72
CA ARG A 122 4.15 9.72 -13.09
C ARG A 122 4.50 8.25 -12.79
N PRO A 123 5.73 7.76 -13.03
CA PRO A 123 6.08 6.36 -12.73
C PRO A 123 5.91 6.01 -11.24
N TYR A 124 6.20 6.94 -10.32
CA TYR A 124 5.99 6.73 -8.88
C TYR A 124 4.51 6.62 -8.53
N GLN A 125 3.69 7.53 -9.08
CA GLN A 125 2.23 7.49 -8.90
C GLN A 125 1.63 6.17 -9.36
N VAL A 126 2.07 5.67 -10.52
CA VAL A 126 1.63 4.40 -11.10
C VAL A 126 2.07 3.23 -10.23
N ALA A 127 3.36 3.15 -9.89
CA ALA A 127 3.91 2.01 -9.16
C ALA A 127 3.32 1.90 -7.75
N ILE A 128 3.13 3.02 -7.05
CA ILE A 128 2.50 3.03 -5.72
C ILE A 128 1.03 2.63 -5.84
N SER A 129 0.27 3.22 -6.76
CA SER A 129 -1.15 2.88 -6.96
C SER A 129 -1.35 1.39 -7.31
N LEU A 130 -0.64 0.88 -8.30
CA LEU A 130 -0.75 -0.53 -8.71
C LEU A 130 -0.21 -1.47 -7.63
N GLY A 131 0.90 -1.10 -7.00
CA GLY A 131 1.48 -1.84 -5.88
C GLY A 131 0.49 -2.02 -4.73
N SER A 132 -0.27 -0.98 -4.39
CA SER A 132 -1.34 -1.07 -3.40
C SER A 132 -2.44 -2.06 -3.79
N VAL A 133 -2.87 -2.09 -5.07
CA VAL A 133 -3.86 -3.07 -5.54
C VAL A 133 -3.31 -4.50 -5.46
N LEU A 134 -2.03 -4.71 -5.79
CA LEU A 134 -1.37 -6.02 -5.65
C LEU A 134 -1.33 -6.48 -4.19
N VAL A 135 -1.06 -5.57 -3.26
CA VAL A 135 -1.13 -5.83 -1.81
C VAL A 135 -2.56 -6.23 -1.41
N ALA A 136 -3.58 -5.52 -1.89
CA ALA A 136 -4.99 -5.85 -1.60
C ALA A 136 -5.37 -7.26 -2.09
N ILE A 137 -4.93 -7.62 -3.29
CA ILE A 137 -5.16 -8.94 -3.89
C ILE A 137 -4.48 -10.04 -3.07
N LEU A 138 -3.26 -9.78 -2.57
CA LEU A 138 -2.53 -10.67 -1.67
C LEU A 138 -3.25 -10.81 -0.32
N GLY A 139 -3.74 -9.71 0.26
CA GLY A 139 -4.54 -9.74 1.48
C GLY A 139 -5.78 -10.60 1.35
N LEU A 140 -6.55 -10.43 0.26
CA LEU A 140 -7.72 -11.26 -0.02
C LEU A 140 -7.37 -12.74 -0.22
N TRP A 141 -6.20 -13.05 -0.78
CA TRP A 141 -5.72 -14.43 -0.93
C TRP A 141 -5.47 -15.09 0.44
N PHE A 142 -4.76 -14.40 1.34
CA PHE A 142 -4.51 -14.92 2.68
C PHE A 142 -5.79 -14.96 3.51
N MET A 143 -6.68 -13.98 3.36
CA MET A 143 -7.99 -14.00 4.01
C MET A 143 -8.82 -15.21 3.56
N ARG A 144 -8.82 -15.51 2.25
CA ARG A 144 -9.44 -16.73 1.71
C ARG A 144 -8.86 -17.98 2.39
N TRP A 145 -7.53 -18.06 2.48
CA TRP A 145 -6.85 -19.21 3.08
C TRP A 145 -7.25 -19.40 4.54
N VAL A 146 -7.27 -18.32 5.33
CA VAL A 146 -7.66 -18.31 6.74
C VAL A 146 -9.11 -18.78 6.89
N LEU A 147 -10.04 -18.21 6.12
CA LEU A 147 -11.46 -18.57 6.20
C LEU A 147 -11.72 -20.05 5.83
N LEU A 148 -10.95 -20.61 4.90
CA LEU A 148 -11.09 -22.01 4.49
C LEU A 148 -10.67 -23.02 5.58
N GLN A 149 -10.00 -22.58 6.65
CA GLN A 149 -9.73 -23.45 7.81
C GLN A 149 -10.99 -23.72 8.64
N TYR A 150 -11.97 -22.81 8.58
CA TYR A 150 -13.13 -22.81 9.49
C TYR A 150 -14.47 -22.92 8.77
N PHE A 151 -14.53 -22.55 7.48
CA PHE A 151 -15.78 -22.43 6.74
C PHE A 151 -15.76 -23.18 5.41
N LYS A 152 -16.95 -23.58 4.95
CA LYS A 152 -17.13 -24.20 3.63
C LYS A 152 -16.82 -23.20 2.52
N ASP A 153 -16.26 -23.70 1.42
CA ASP A 153 -15.84 -22.92 0.25
C ASP A 153 -16.89 -21.90 -0.25
N ARG A 154 -18.18 -22.28 -0.29
CA ARG A 154 -19.27 -21.38 -0.69
C ARG A 154 -19.43 -20.17 0.24
N VAL A 155 -19.29 -20.38 1.54
CA VAL A 155 -19.38 -19.29 2.54
C VAL A 155 -18.20 -18.35 2.33
N VAL A 156 -16.98 -18.89 2.20
CA VAL A 156 -15.78 -18.09 1.92
C VAL A 156 -15.92 -17.28 0.64
N ALA A 157 -16.43 -17.88 -0.44
CA ALA A 157 -16.66 -17.20 -1.70
C ALA A 157 -17.58 -15.98 -1.54
N VAL A 158 -18.72 -16.16 -0.87
CA VAL A 158 -19.68 -15.07 -0.62
C VAL A 158 -19.06 -14.00 0.29
N THR A 159 -18.34 -14.39 1.35
CA THR A 159 -17.67 -13.44 2.25
C THR A 159 -16.65 -12.57 1.51
N LEU A 160 -15.83 -13.14 0.63
CA LEU A 160 -14.86 -12.36 -0.15
C LEU A 160 -15.54 -11.36 -1.08
N LEU A 161 -16.65 -11.75 -1.71
CA LEU A 161 -17.43 -10.84 -2.54
C LEU A 161 -18.09 -9.75 -1.69
N ILE A 162 -18.68 -10.07 -0.54
CA ILE A 162 -19.25 -9.06 0.37
C ILE A 162 -18.17 -8.06 0.83
N LEU A 163 -16.99 -8.54 1.21
CA LEU A 163 -15.88 -7.67 1.60
C LEU A 163 -15.58 -6.64 0.51
N VAL A 164 -15.44 -7.07 -0.75
CA VAL A 164 -15.09 -6.16 -1.85
C VAL A 164 -16.28 -5.30 -2.30
N PHE A 165 -17.46 -5.88 -2.49
CA PHE A 165 -18.58 -5.19 -3.16
C PHE A 165 -19.55 -4.49 -2.20
N ALA A 166 -19.55 -4.85 -0.91
CA ALA A 166 -20.55 -4.38 0.06
C ALA A 166 -19.93 -3.75 1.32
N THR A 167 -18.64 -3.40 1.30
CA THR A 167 -17.99 -2.64 2.38
C THR A 167 -17.15 -1.49 1.83
N ASN A 168 -16.58 -0.68 2.72
CA ASN A 168 -15.65 0.39 2.35
C ASN A 168 -14.30 -0.14 1.83
N TYR A 169 -14.05 -1.45 1.87
CA TYR A 169 -12.78 -2.02 1.39
C TYR A 169 -12.52 -1.70 -0.08
N LEU A 170 -13.56 -1.59 -0.93
CA LEU A 170 -13.39 -1.18 -2.32
C LEU A 170 -12.68 0.16 -2.45
N ASP A 171 -13.10 1.16 -1.67
CA ASP A 171 -12.48 2.48 -1.67
C ASP A 171 -11.03 2.38 -1.26
N TYR A 172 -10.76 1.77 -0.11
CA TYR A 172 -9.42 1.67 0.45
C TYR A 172 -8.47 0.74 -0.29
N SER A 173 -8.95 -0.11 -1.20
CA SER A 173 -8.12 -1.04 -1.98
C SER A 173 -7.93 -0.62 -3.43
N ALA A 174 -8.95 -0.07 -4.09
CA ALA A 174 -8.89 0.27 -5.52
C ALA A 174 -8.80 1.78 -5.81
N ILE A 175 -9.37 2.65 -4.97
CA ILE A 175 -9.42 4.10 -5.20
C ILE A 175 -8.32 4.76 -4.37
N ASN A 176 -8.43 4.67 -3.05
CA ASN A 176 -7.48 5.14 -2.06
C ASN A 176 -6.55 4.03 -1.57
N GLY A 177 -6.13 3.15 -2.50
CA GLY A 177 -5.31 1.96 -2.26
C GLY A 177 -4.05 2.21 -1.42
N ALA A 178 -3.43 3.37 -1.62
CA ALA A 178 -2.19 3.79 -0.96
C ALA A 178 -2.43 4.41 0.43
N MET A 179 -3.61 4.27 1.03
CA MET A 179 -3.76 4.51 2.46
C MET A 179 -3.36 3.26 3.26
N THR A 180 -3.08 3.46 4.56
CA THR A 180 -2.63 2.39 5.48
C THR A 180 -3.62 1.23 5.59
N HIS A 181 -4.92 1.48 5.49
CA HIS A 181 -6.00 0.52 5.72
C HIS A 181 -5.86 -0.80 4.94
N ASN A 182 -5.52 -0.73 3.66
CA ASN A 182 -5.37 -1.91 2.80
C ASN A 182 -4.11 -2.72 3.14
N TYR A 183 -3.01 -2.04 3.43
CA TYR A 183 -1.77 -2.65 3.89
C TYR A 183 -1.97 -3.34 5.24
N LEU A 184 -2.63 -2.66 6.19
CA LEU A 184 -3.01 -3.23 7.49
C LEU A 184 -3.90 -4.46 7.35
N PHE A 185 -4.93 -4.42 6.51
CA PHE A 185 -5.77 -5.58 6.24
C PHE A 185 -4.94 -6.79 5.78
N THR A 186 -4.00 -6.55 4.86
CA THR A 186 -3.12 -7.59 4.32
C THR A 186 -2.15 -8.13 5.37
N LEU A 187 -1.55 -7.25 6.17
CA LEU A 187 -0.66 -7.62 7.27
C LEU A 187 -1.39 -8.42 8.34
N TYR A 188 -2.63 -8.06 8.70
CA TYR A 188 -3.42 -8.82 9.65
C TYR A 188 -3.87 -10.18 9.08
N ALA A 189 -4.25 -10.26 7.81
CA ALA A 189 -4.55 -11.55 7.17
C ALA A 189 -3.32 -12.47 7.16
N LEU A 190 -2.14 -11.93 6.86
CA LEU A 190 -0.86 -12.63 6.94
C LEU A 190 -0.51 -13.03 8.38
N LEU A 191 -0.75 -12.15 9.35
CA LEU A 191 -0.47 -12.40 10.76
C LEU A 191 -1.31 -13.57 11.27
N ILE A 192 -2.62 -13.54 11.04
CA ILE A 192 -3.52 -14.65 11.42
C ILE A 192 -3.09 -15.94 10.74
N TRP A 193 -2.76 -15.89 9.44
CA TRP A 193 -2.25 -17.04 8.71
C TRP A 193 -0.96 -17.60 9.31
N ALA A 194 0.02 -16.74 9.60
CA ALA A 194 1.31 -17.12 10.17
C ALA A 194 1.14 -17.71 11.58
N THR A 195 0.23 -17.13 12.38
CA THR A 195 -0.13 -17.63 13.71
C THR A 195 -0.75 -19.03 13.63
N ILE A 196 -1.72 -19.26 12.75
CA ILE A 196 -2.29 -20.62 12.53
C ILE A 196 -1.17 -21.60 12.16
N LYS A 197 -0.31 -21.22 11.22
CA LYS A 197 0.82 -22.06 10.79
C LYS A 197 1.83 -22.32 11.90
N PHE A 198 2.04 -21.36 12.79
CA PHE A 198 2.90 -21.53 13.95
C PHE A 198 2.32 -22.56 14.92
N TYR A 199 1.02 -22.47 15.25
CA TYR A 199 0.39 -23.44 16.14
C TYR A 199 0.29 -24.86 15.55
N GLU A 200 0.13 -24.99 14.23
CA GLU A 200 0.19 -26.31 13.57
C GLU A 200 1.57 -26.99 13.72
N ARG A 201 2.65 -26.22 13.51
CA ARG A 201 4.04 -26.68 13.61
C ARG A 201 4.96 -25.52 14.01
N PRO A 202 5.26 -25.38 15.31
CA PRO A 202 6.06 -24.27 15.80
C PRO A 202 7.49 -24.32 15.25
N THR A 203 7.97 -23.20 14.70
CA THR A 203 9.37 -23.04 14.29
C THR A 203 9.83 -21.60 14.58
N TYR A 204 11.13 -21.41 14.83
CA TYR A 204 11.70 -20.07 15.04
C TYR A 204 11.45 -19.14 13.86
N PHE A 205 11.48 -19.66 12.63
CA PHE A 205 11.20 -18.87 11.43
C PHE A 205 9.77 -18.31 11.43
N LYS A 206 8.77 -19.10 11.83
CA LYS A 206 7.38 -18.64 11.91
C LYS A 206 7.17 -17.65 13.06
N ALA A 207 7.82 -17.85 14.20
CA ALA A 207 7.82 -16.88 15.30
C ALA A 207 8.44 -15.53 14.87
N LEU A 208 9.56 -15.57 14.14
CA LEU A 208 10.19 -14.39 13.58
C LEU A 208 9.27 -13.70 12.56
N ALA A 209 8.62 -14.46 11.68
CA ALA A 209 7.65 -13.91 10.72
C ALA A 209 6.49 -13.20 11.42
N ILE A 210 5.95 -13.77 12.50
CA ILE A 210 4.93 -13.12 13.34
C ILE A 210 5.47 -11.80 13.93
N GLY A 211 6.66 -11.81 14.52
CA GLY A 211 7.28 -10.60 15.08
C GLY A 211 7.49 -9.49 14.03
N LEU A 212 7.91 -9.87 12.82
CA LEU A 212 8.08 -8.93 11.71
C LEU A 212 6.74 -8.34 11.24
N LEU A 213 5.70 -9.17 11.14
CA LEU A 213 4.36 -8.71 10.75
C LEU A 213 3.76 -7.76 11.80
N ILE A 214 3.92 -8.06 13.09
CA ILE A 214 3.49 -7.18 14.19
C ILE A 214 4.26 -5.85 14.16
N SER A 215 5.56 -5.88 13.84
CA SER A 215 6.37 -4.66 13.79
C SER A 215 6.03 -3.76 12.60
N LEU A 216 5.50 -4.34 11.52
CA LEU A 216 5.18 -3.62 10.28
C LEU A 216 3.74 -3.10 10.24
N ALA A 217 2.83 -3.71 11.03
CA ALA A 217 1.43 -3.32 11.17
C ALA A 217 1.26 -2.19 12.20
#